data_AF-A0A7V4J4Y6-F1
#
_entry.id   AF-A0A7V4J4Y6-F1
#
_cell.length_a   1.000
_cell.length_b   1.000
_cell.length_c   1.000
_cell.angle_alpha   90.00
_cell.angle_beta   90.00
_cell.angle_gamma   90.00
#
_symmetry.space_group_name_H-M   'P 1'
#
loop_
_entity.id
_entity.type
_entity.pdbx_description
1 polymer ?
#
loop_
_entity_poly.entity_id
_entity_poly.type
_entity_poly.pdbx_seq_one_letter_code
_entity_poly.pdbx_strand_id
1 'polypeptide(L)'
;MEPFISITWTEDIEDGEARVLVYTVSHLVAQVGKRLPFWFQFQALPQIRPFGDWVILMMPRGSAYSSVDWYLGRSRTADGRRIDGPAYLRLVELEPWQSSTPHFDVALVGQDLSDGQGRSVLTLARAGLAAVASVHQLRRYGSEEERIVRLSRLVAHCLGRALGVPLANRAAGAVVHLGEDVFCANECAMRAATSFDDLVALDDPSPERWGFYCEACQRDVEAVFISTHYGLN
;
A
#
# COMPACT_ATOMS: atom_id res chain seq x y z
N MET A 1 21.21 -5.72 -5.04
CA MET A 1 20.62 -4.97 -3.90
C MET A 1 19.37 -5.71 -3.49
N GLU A 2 19.17 -5.90 -2.19
CA GLU A 2 17.93 -6.51 -1.70
C GLU A 2 16.76 -5.54 -1.89
N PRO A 3 15.58 -6.03 -2.30
CA PRO A 3 14.39 -5.20 -2.38
C PRO A 3 14.02 -4.66 -1.00
N PHE A 4 13.30 -3.54 -0.97
CA PHE A 4 12.81 -2.95 0.28
C PHE A 4 11.39 -2.43 0.09
N ILE A 5 10.74 -2.08 1.20
CA ILE A 5 9.42 -1.44 1.21
C ILE A 5 9.64 0.02 1.59
N SER A 6 9.34 0.89 0.64
CA SER A 6 9.33 2.35 0.78
C SER A 6 8.00 2.79 1.38
N ILE A 7 8.06 3.60 2.43
CA ILE A 7 6.87 4.20 3.04
C ILE A 7 6.99 5.72 2.95
N THR A 8 6.00 6.35 2.32
CA THR A 8 5.93 7.80 2.17
C THR A 8 4.59 8.33 2.66
N TRP A 9 4.58 9.57 3.15
CA TRP A 9 3.34 10.26 3.47
C TRP A 9 3.50 11.76 3.25
N THR A 10 2.40 12.44 2.99
CA THR A 10 2.40 13.89 2.71
C THR A 10 2.48 14.71 3.99
N GLU A 11 2.93 15.97 3.90
CA GLU A 11 3.09 16.88 5.05
C GLU A 11 1.81 17.01 5.90
N ASP A 12 0.63 16.92 5.26
CA ASP A 12 -0.67 17.07 5.91
C ASP A 12 -1.19 15.80 6.61
N ILE A 13 -0.38 14.72 6.65
CA ILE A 13 -0.66 13.51 7.44
C ILE A 13 -0.30 13.73 8.90
N GLU A 14 -1.21 13.37 9.80
CA GLU A 14 -1.00 13.52 11.24
C GLU A 14 -0.02 12.45 11.76
N ASP A 15 0.74 12.78 12.82
CA ASP A 15 1.68 11.86 13.46
C ASP A 15 1.04 10.52 13.84
N GLY A 16 -0.22 10.52 14.28
CA GLY A 16 -0.98 9.31 14.61
C GLY A 16 -1.20 8.42 13.39
N GLU A 17 -1.56 9.00 12.26
CA GLU A 17 -1.79 8.28 11.00
C GLU A 17 -0.48 7.72 10.42
N ALA A 18 0.60 8.51 10.46
CA ALA A 18 1.93 8.05 10.05
C ALA A 18 2.43 6.88 10.91
N ARG A 19 2.18 6.92 12.24
CA ARG A 19 2.49 5.80 13.14
C ARG A 19 1.70 4.54 12.78
N VAL A 20 0.41 4.65 12.46
CA VAL A 20 -0.40 3.51 12.03
C VAL A 20 0.16 2.90 10.75
N LEU A 21 0.51 3.73 9.76
CA LEU A 21 1.12 3.29 8.51
C LEU A 21 2.40 2.48 8.76
N VAL A 22 3.36 3.07 9.48
CA VAL A 22 4.66 2.43 9.75
C VAL A 22 4.48 1.18 10.60
N TYR A 23 3.66 1.23 11.64
CA TYR A 23 3.42 0.10 12.52
C TYR A 23 2.77 -1.07 11.79
N THR A 24 1.71 -0.83 11.00
CA THR A 24 0.99 -1.89 10.29
C THR A 24 1.87 -2.58 9.27
N VAL A 25 2.64 -1.83 8.46
CA VAL A 25 3.57 -2.42 7.49
C VAL A 25 4.65 -3.24 8.22
N SER A 26 5.23 -2.68 9.29
CA SER A 26 6.25 -3.39 10.09
C SER A 26 5.71 -4.65 10.74
N HIS A 27 4.49 -4.59 11.26
CA HIS A 27 3.81 -5.73 11.86
C HIS A 27 3.61 -6.84 10.82
N LEU A 28 3.08 -6.50 9.64
CA LEU A 28 2.83 -7.46 8.57
C LEU A 28 4.10 -8.15 8.08
N VAL A 29 5.18 -7.39 7.85
CA VAL A 29 6.47 -7.94 7.45
C VAL A 29 7.03 -8.86 8.54
N ALA A 30 6.96 -8.46 9.80
CA ALA A 30 7.41 -9.29 10.92
C ALA A 30 6.60 -10.59 11.07
N GLN A 31 5.29 -10.57 10.78
CA GLN A 31 4.46 -11.78 10.80
C GLN A 31 4.88 -12.79 9.72
N VAL A 32 5.28 -12.31 8.54
CA VAL A 32 5.80 -13.19 7.48
C VAL A 32 7.05 -13.90 7.95
N GLY A 33 7.99 -13.19 8.59
CA GLY A 33 9.21 -13.80 9.10
C GLY A 33 9.00 -14.93 10.12
N LYS A 34 7.95 -14.83 10.95
CA LYS A 34 7.59 -15.90 11.90
C LYS A 34 7.09 -17.18 11.22
N ARG A 35 6.57 -17.07 10.00
CA ARG A 35 5.97 -18.17 9.24
C ARG A 35 6.93 -18.83 8.26
N LEU A 36 8.00 -18.14 7.89
CA LEU A 36 9.03 -18.71 7.02
C LEU A 36 9.68 -19.94 7.68
N PRO A 37 10.03 -21.00 6.89
CA PRO A 37 10.73 -22.16 7.42
C PRO A 37 12.03 -21.77 8.12
N PHE A 38 12.45 -22.54 9.13
CA PHE A 38 13.63 -22.29 9.97
C PHE A 38 14.90 -21.89 9.18
N TRP A 39 15.14 -22.50 8.02
CA TRP A 39 16.28 -22.18 7.15
C TRP A 39 16.25 -20.75 6.58
N PHE A 40 15.06 -20.17 6.39
CA PHE A 40 14.85 -18.80 5.94
C PHE A 40 14.71 -17.80 7.09
N GLN A 41 14.53 -18.26 8.34
CA GLN A 41 14.39 -17.39 9.52
C GLN A 41 15.70 -16.66 9.89
N PHE A 42 16.85 -17.17 9.44
CA PHE A 42 18.15 -16.53 9.65
C PHE A 42 18.53 -15.53 8.55
N GLN A 43 17.68 -15.35 7.53
CA GLN A 43 17.87 -14.37 6.47
C GLN A 43 17.06 -13.09 6.75
N ALA A 44 17.57 -11.95 6.29
CA ALA A 44 16.96 -10.65 6.57
C ALA A 44 15.61 -10.51 5.84
N LEU A 45 14.58 -10.09 6.58
CA LEU A 45 13.31 -9.64 6.00
C LEU A 45 13.52 -8.38 5.16
N PRO A 46 12.60 -8.08 4.21
CA PRO A 46 12.61 -6.82 3.48
C PRO A 46 12.80 -5.64 4.44
N GLN A 47 13.77 -4.77 4.12
CA GLN A 47 13.95 -3.54 4.89
C GLN A 47 12.72 -2.65 4.70
N ILE A 48 12.30 -1.98 5.76
CA ILE A 48 11.23 -0.98 5.71
C ILE A 48 11.88 0.38 5.85
N ARG A 49 11.65 1.27 4.89
CA ARG A 49 12.27 2.59 4.83
C ARG A 49 11.19 3.67 4.89
N PRO A 50 10.93 4.23 6.08
CA PRO A 50 10.05 5.38 6.22
C PRO A 50 10.78 6.65 5.77
N PHE A 51 10.36 7.22 4.64
CA PHE A 51 10.91 8.47 4.12
C PHE A 51 10.08 9.69 4.53
N GLY A 52 8.80 9.51 4.82
CA GLY A 52 7.88 10.61 5.11
C GLY A 52 7.72 11.56 3.92
N ASP A 53 7.56 12.85 4.21
CA ASP A 53 7.48 13.92 3.21
C ASP A 53 8.89 14.35 2.76
N TRP A 54 9.52 13.49 1.97
CA TRP A 54 10.95 13.61 1.68
C TRP A 54 11.24 14.62 0.55
N VAL A 55 12.46 15.17 0.61
CA VAL A 55 13.04 16.05 -0.41
C VAL A 55 14.52 15.69 -0.60
N ILE A 56 14.96 15.54 -1.85
CA ILE A 56 16.39 15.37 -2.17
C ILE A 56 17.05 16.77 -2.18
N LEU A 57 17.67 17.12 -1.05
CA LEU A 57 18.25 18.45 -0.81
C LEU A 57 19.33 18.87 -1.82
N MET A 58 19.99 17.90 -2.46
CA MET A 58 21.09 18.13 -3.40
C MET A 58 20.61 18.44 -4.83
N MET A 59 19.32 18.26 -5.12
CA MET A 59 18.75 18.54 -6.44
C MET A 59 18.17 19.96 -6.49
N PRO A 60 18.26 20.66 -7.64
CA PRO A 60 17.56 21.92 -7.84
C PRO A 60 16.06 21.79 -7.56
N ARG A 61 15.44 22.82 -6.99
CA ARG A 61 13.99 22.81 -6.73
C ARG A 61 13.20 22.56 -8.01
N GLY A 62 12.22 21.66 -7.95
CA GLY A 62 11.36 21.29 -9.07
C GLY A 62 11.98 20.28 -10.05
N SER A 63 13.18 19.77 -9.76
CA SER A 63 13.80 18.69 -10.54
C SER A 63 12.93 17.44 -10.55
N ALA A 64 13.02 16.65 -11.63
CA ALA A 64 12.24 15.42 -11.75
C ALA A 64 12.45 14.49 -10.55
N TYR A 65 11.35 13.96 -9.98
CA TYR A 65 11.37 13.00 -8.88
C TYR A 65 12.14 13.50 -7.63
N SER A 66 12.21 14.81 -7.39
CA SER A 66 13.06 15.36 -6.32
C SER A 66 12.41 15.44 -4.94
N SER A 67 11.09 15.29 -4.84
CA SER A 67 10.33 15.41 -3.59
C SER A 67 8.92 14.85 -3.75
N VAL A 68 8.26 14.51 -2.64
CA VAL A 68 6.83 14.13 -2.62
C VAL A 68 5.96 15.20 -3.29
N ASP A 69 6.20 16.48 -2.97
CA ASP A 69 5.55 17.63 -3.61
C ASP A 69 5.62 17.62 -5.15
N TRP A 70 6.74 17.17 -5.71
CA TRP A 70 6.90 17.09 -7.15
C TRP A 70 5.93 16.08 -7.78
N TYR A 71 5.72 14.94 -7.12
CA TYR A 71 4.75 13.93 -7.55
C TYR A 71 3.34 14.46 -7.45
N LEU A 72 2.98 15.02 -6.28
CA LEU A 72 1.64 15.55 -6.05
C LEU A 72 1.32 16.67 -7.03
N GLY A 73 2.25 17.61 -7.26
CA GLY A 73 2.09 18.72 -8.18
C GLY A 73 1.81 18.30 -9.63
N ARG A 74 2.39 17.17 -10.07
CA ARG A 74 2.15 16.61 -11.42
C ARG A 74 1.00 15.63 -11.51
N SER A 75 0.45 15.24 -10.37
CA SER A 75 -0.64 14.26 -10.28
C SER A 75 -1.91 14.92 -9.78
N ARG A 76 -2.12 16.22 -10.03
CA ARG A 76 -3.37 16.90 -9.66
C ARG A 76 -4.41 16.73 -10.76
N THR A 77 -5.67 16.55 -10.34
CA THR A 77 -6.81 16.67 -11.25
C THR A 77 -6.87 18.08 -11.86
N ALA A 78 -7.58 18.23 -12.99
CA ALA A 78 -7.68 19.51 -13.70
C ALA A 78 -8.27 20.66 -12.84
N ASP A 79 -9.11 20.33 -11.85
CA ASP A 79 -9.66 21.28 -10.88
C ASP A 79 -8.72 21.57 -9.68
N GLY A 80 -7.59 20.87 -9.59
CA GLY A 80 -6.57 21.00 -8.56
C GLY A 80 -6.96 20.46 -7.18
N ARG A 81 -8.15 19.86 -7.04
CA ARG A 81 -8.75 19.50 -5.75
C ARG A 81 -8.36 18.12 -5.25
N ARG A 82 -7.96 17.23 -6.15
CA ARG A 82 -7.66 15.83 -5.84
C ARG A 82 -6.35 15.41 -6.48
N ILE A 83 -5.81 14.31 -6.00
CA ILE A 83 -4.75 13.59 -6.67
C ILE A 83 -5.38 12.65 -7.71
N ASP A 84 -4.96 12.77 -8.96
CA ASP A 84 -5.16 11.79 -10.02
C ASP A 84 -4.25 10.59 -9.73
N GLY A 85 -4.84 9.53 -9.18
CA GLY A 85 -4.11 8.35 -8.75
C GLY A 85 -3.42 7.60 -9.90
N PRO A 86 -4.05 7.39 -11.07
CA PRO A 86 -3.37 6.85 -12.24
C PRO A 86 -2.15 7.67 -12.67
N ALA A 87 -2.24 9.01 -12.68
CA ALA A 87 -1.09 9.86 -12.97
C ALA A 87 0.03 9.68 -11.94
N TYR A 88 -0.31 9.64 -10.65
CA TYR A 88 0.64 9.42 -9.56
C TYR A 88 1.37 8.07 -9.70
N LEU A 89 0.63 6.96 -9.84
CA LEU A 89 1.22 5.62 -9.96
C LEU A 89 2.05 5.45 -11.24
N ARG A 90 1.72 6.21 -12.30
CA ARG A 90 2.55 6.25 -13.51
C ARG A 90 3.86 6.98 -13.29
N LEU A 91 3.89 8.05 -12.48
CA LEU A 91 5.16 8.67 -12.10
C LEU A 91 6.02 7.69 -11.31
N VAL A 92 5.44 6.96 -10.35
CA VAL A 92 6.17 5.95 -9.56
C VAL A 92 6.79 4.87 -10.45
N GLU A 93 6.05 4.35 -11.43
CA GLU A 93 6.58 3.39 -12.40
C GLU A 93 7.77 3.93 -13.21
N LEU A 94 7.76 5.23 -13.53
CA LEU A 94 8.78 5.87 -14.35
C LEU A 94 9.96 6.42 -13.54
N GLU A 95 10.01 6.14 -12.24
CA GLU A 95 11.08 6.59 -11.36
C GLU A 95 12.42 5.93 -11.72
N PRO A 96 13.51 6.71 -11.83
CA PRO A 96 14.84 6.15 -12.10
C PRO A 96 15.29 5.11 -11.06
N TRP A 97 14.90 5.31 -9.79
CA TRP A 97 15.30 4.43 -8.68
C TRP A 97 14.62 3.07 -8.72
N GLN A 98 13.44 2.95 -9.34
CA GLN A 98 12.80 1.64 -9.52
C GLN A 98 13.64 0.72 -10.43
N SER A 99 14.40 1.30 -11.36
CA SER A 99 15.34 0.54 -12.20
C SER A 99 16.65 0.20 -11.49
N SER A 100 17.17 1.11 -10.65
CA SER A 100 18.46 0.88 -9.97
C SER A 100 18.34 0.05 -8.68
N THR A 101 17.22 0.20 -7.99
CA THR A 101 16.94 -0.41 -6.68
C THR A 101 15.46 -0.79 -6.63
N PRO A 102 15.06 -1.95 -7.18
CA PRO A 102 13.66 -2.37 -7.16
C PRO A 102 13.08 -2.38 -5.74
N HIS A 103 11.91 -1.75 -5.57
CA HIS A 103 11.24 -1.65 -4.27
C HIS A 103 9.73 -1.56 -4.43
N PHE A 104 9.03 -1.85 -3.33
CA PHE A 104 7.58 -1.67 -3.25
C PHE A 104 7.27 -0.34 -2.56
N ASP A 105 6.38 0.47 -3.13
CA ASP A 105 5.97 1.75 -2.56
C ASP A 105 4.59 1.68 -1.91
N VAL A 106 4.50 2.17 -0.68
CA VAL A 106 3.24 2.43 0.01
C VAL A 106 3.19 3.90 0.40
N ALA A 107 2.26 4.64 -0.19
CA ALA A 107 2.08 6.07 0.02
C ALA A 107 0.77 6.37 0.74
N LEU A 108 0.80 7.33 1.66
CA LEU A 108 -0.39 7.86 2.34
C LEU A 108 -0.53 9.37 2.08
N VAL A 109 -1.67 9.79 1.55
CA VAL A 109 -1.93 11.20 1.21
C VAL A 109 -3.12 11.75 1.98
N GLY A 110 -3.05 13.01 2.43
CA GLY A 110 -4.16 13.66 3.11
C GLY A 110 -5.22 14.24 2.15
N GLN A 111 -4.85 14.50 0.91
CA GLN A 111 -5.73 14.97 -0.15
C GLN A 111 -6.64 13.84 -0.68
N ASP A 112 -7.81 14.21 -1.21
CA ASP A 112 -8.71 13.25 -1.86
C ASP A 112 -8.05 12.61 -3.08
N LEU A 113 -8.35 11.33 -3.33
CA LEU A 113 -7.76 10.53 -4.40
C LEU A 113 -8.82 10.20 -5.44
N SER A 114 -8.47 10.35 -6.72
CA SER A 114 -9.34 10.09 -7.86
C SER A 114 -8.86 8.88 -8.65
N ASP A 115 -9.80 8.04 -9.10
CA ASP A 115 -9.55 7.00 -10.08
C ASP A 115 -9.54 7.53 -11.53
N GLY A 116 -9.28 6.63 -12.49
CA GLY A 116 -9.22 6.95 -13.92
C GLY A 116 -10.57 7.37 -14.52
N GLN A 117 -11.66 7.21 -13.78
CA GLN A 117 -13.00 7.67 -14.13
C GLN A 117 -13.36 8.99 -13.44
N GLY A 118 -12.45 9.58 -12.66
CA GLY A 118 -12.70 10.83 -11.93
C GLY A 118 -13.45 10.64 -10.61
N ARG A 119 -13.65 9.41 -10.14
CA ARG A 119 -14.39 9.09 -8.91
C ARG A 119 -13.45 9.14 -7.72
N SER A 120 -13.95 9.65 -6.59
CA SER A 120 -13.21 9.65 -5.33
C SER A 120 -13.09 8.22 -4.78
N VAL A 121 -11.88 7.80 -4.45
CA VAL A 121 -11.55 6.45 -3.98
C VAL A 121 -10.62 6.51 -2.77
N LEU A 122 -10.60 5.45 -1.96
CA LEU A 122 -9.73 5.37 -0.78
C LEU A 122 -8.30 4.98 -1.13
N THR A 123 -8.13 4.16 -2.17
CA THR A 123 -6.83 3.63 -2.57
C THR A 123 -6.80 3.29 -4.05
N LEU A 124 -5.61 3.36 -4.62
CA LEU A 124 -5.27 2.80 -5.91
C LEU A 124 -3.92 2.12 -5.84
N ALA A 125 -3.71 1.14 -6.71
CA ALA A 125 -2.45 0.44 -6.77
C ALA A 125 -2.08 0.03 -8.18
N ARG A 126 -0.78 -0.11 -8.39
CA ARG A 126 -0.20 -0.88 -9.48
C ARG A 126 0.39 -2.14 -8.87
N ALA A 127 -0.25 -3.27 -9.18
CA ALA A 127 0.09 -4.56 -8.61
C ALA A 127 1.57 -4.91 -8.81
N GLY A 128 2.26 -5.30 -7.74
CA GLY A 128 3.68 -5.67 -7.77
C GLY A 128 4.64 -4.48 -7.82
N LEU A 129 4.16 -3.25 -7.64
CA LEU A 129 4.98 -2.04 -7.65
C LEU A 129 4.63 -1.08 -6.52
N ALA A 130 3.42 -0.52 -6.53
CA ALA A 130 3.09 0.62 -5.67
C ALA A 130 1.61 0.69 -5.32
N ALA A 131 1.29 1.26 -4.16
CA ALA A 131 -0.05 1.60 -3.77
C ALA A 131 -0.09 2.96 -3.07
N VAL A 132 -1.16 3.71 -3.29
CA VAL A 132 -1.45 4.97 -2.62
C VAL A 132 -2.79 4.88 -1.92
N ALA A 133 -2.88 5.38 -0.69
CA ALA A 133 -4.11 5.52 0.08
C ALA A 133 -4.36 6.99 0.42
N SER A 134 -5.62 7.38 0.47
CA SER A 134 -6.07 8.69 0.97
C SER A 134 -6.78 8.55 2.30
N VAL A 135 -6.38 9.37 3.27
CA VAL A 135 -7.09 9.52 4.56
C VAL A 135 -8.23 10.54 4.49
N HIS A 136 -8.42 11.20 3.35
CA HIS A 136 -9.37 12.31 3.20
C HIS A 136 -10.79 11.95 3.60
N GLN A 137 -11.28 10.80 3.15
CA GLN A 137 -12.61 10.30 3.49
C GLN A 137 -12.63 9.68 4.89
N LEU A 138 -11.54 9.02 5.31
CA LEU A 138 -11.40 8.39 6.63
C LEU A 138 -11.55 9.39 7.78
N ARG A 139 -10.95 10.58 7.64
CA ARG A 139 -11.01 11.65 8.65
C ARG A 139 -12.42 12.17 8.92
N ARG A 140 -13.37 11.96 8.00
CA ARG A 140 -14.73 12.50 8.10
C ARG A 140 -15.66 11.68 8.99
N TYR A 141 -15.28 10.46 9.37
CA TYR A 141 -16.18 9.51 10.00
C TYR A 141 -15.53 8.79 11.20
N GLY A 142 -16.35 8.41 12.15
CA GLY A 142 -15.96 7.57 13.29
C GLY A 142 -15.16 8.26 14.39
N SER A 143 -14.95 7.52 15.48
CA SER A 143 -14.04 7.89 16.58
C SER A 143 -12.58 7.72 16.17
N GLU A 144 -11.65 8.24 16.98
CA GLU A 144 -10.21 8.05 16.75
C GLU A 144 -9.82 6.58 16.71
N GLU A 145 -10.35 5.77 17.64
CA GLU A 145 -10.09 4.32 17.70
C GLU A 145 -10.55 3.59 16.44
N GLU A 146 -11.75 3.90 15.95
CA GLU A 146 -12.26 3.31 14.73
C GLU A 146 -11.42 3.72 13.51
N ARG A 147 -10.95 4.98 13.46
CA ARG A 147 -10.08 5.45 12.38
C ARG A 147 -8.75 4.71 12.37
N ILE A 148 -8.16 4.43 13.54
CA ILE A 148 -6.92 3.65 13.65
C ILE A 148 -7.10 2.25 13.05
N VAL A 149 -8.21 1.57 13.38
CA VAL A 149 -8.51 0.23 12.88
C VAL A 149 -8.72 0.24 11.36
N ARG A 150 -9.54 1.18 10.87
CA ARG A 150 -9.82 1.34 9.43
C ARG A 150 -8.57 1.69 8.64
N LEU A 151 -7.76 2.61 9.14
CA LEU A 151 -6.49 2.98 8.53
C LEU A 151 -5.52 1.79 8.50
N SER A 152 -5.46 1.01 9.59
CA SER A 152 -4.63 -0.20 9.62
C SER A 152 -5.05 -1.20 8.54
N ARG A 153 -6.37 -1.41 8.36
CA ARG A 153 -6.90 -2.27 7.28
C ARG A 153 -6.59 -1.71 5.89
N LEU A 154 -6.76 -0.40 5.69
CA LEU A 154 -6.44 0.25 4.41
C LEU A 154 -4.95 0.15 4.08
N VAL A 155 -4.07 0.36 5.07
CA VAL A 155 -2.62 0.19 4.91
C VAL A 155 -2.27 -1.26 4.58
N ALA A 156 -2.88 -2.24 5.26
CA ALA A 156 -2.71 -3.64 4.93
C ALA A 156 -3.17 -3.95 3.50
N HIS A 157 -4.30 -3.39 3.06
CA HIS A 157 -4.76 -3.50 1.68
C HIS A 157 -3.71 -2.94 0.70
N CYS A 158 -3.25 -1.70 0.92
CA CYS A 158 -2.23 -1.06 0.09
C CYS A 158 -0.95 -1.88 0.00
N LEU A 159 -0.42 -2.37 1.14
CA LEU A 159 0.78 -3.19 1.13
C LEU A 159 0.57 -4.44 0.28
N GLY A 160 -0.52 -5.17 0.48
CA GLY A 160 -0.78 -6.38 -0.29
C GLY A 160 -0.93 -6.08 -1.78
N ARG A 161 -1.60 -4.98 -2.14
CA ARG A 161 -1.73 -4.55 -3.53
C ARG A 161 -0.37 -4.15 -4.13
N ALA A 162 0.47 -3.41 -3.41
CA ALA A 162 1.83 -3.08 -3.83
C ALA A 162 2.67 -4.35 -4.06
N LEU A 163 2.47 -5.39 -3.25
CA LEU A 163 3.11 -6.71 -3.43
C LEU A 163 2.50 -7.56 -4.55
N GLY A 164 1.39 -7.13 -5.17
CA GLY A 164 0.70 -7.89 -6.21
C GLY A 164 -0.11 -9.07 -5.67
N VAL A 165 -0.56 -8.97 -4.43
CA VAL A 165 -1.45 -9.94 -3.78
C VAL A 165 -2.90 -9.50 -3.95
N PRO A 166 -3.87 -10.41 -4.19
CA PRO A 166 -3.68 -11.84 -4.48
C PRO A 166 -2.91 -12.09 -5.77
N LEU A 167 -2.15 -13.20 -5.83
CA LEU A 167 -1.43 -13.57 -7.04
C LEU A 167 -2.40 -13.92 -8.18
N ALA A 168 -2.06 -13.53 -9.40
CA ALA A 168 -2.93 -13.71 -10.58
C ALA A 168 -3.21 -15.19 -10.95
N ASN A 169 -2.39 -16.12 -10.47
CA ASN A 169 -2.53 -17.56 -10.71
C ASN A 169 -3.45 -18.28 -9.71
N ARG A 170 -4.16 -17.55 -8.84
CA ARG A 170 -5.10 -18.15 -7.89
C ARG A 170 -6.23 -18.88 -8.60
N ALA A 171 -6.68 -19.99 -8.00
CA ALA A 171 -7.81 -20.76 -8.52
C ALA A 171 -9.09 -19.92 -8.63
N ALA A 172 -9.88 -20.19 -9.67
CA ALA A 172 -11.17 -19.55 -9.88
C ALA A 172 -12.09 -19.74 -8.65
N GLY A 173 -12.75 -18.66 -8.21
CA GLY A 173 -13.61 -18.64 -7.02
C GLY A 173 -12.90 -18.24 -5.71
N ALA A 174 -11.57 -18.20 -5.67
CA ALA A 174 -10.81 -17.66 -4.53
C ALA A 174 -10.52 -16.15 -4.64
N VAL A 175 -10.86 -15.56 -5.80
CA VAL A 175 -10.65 -14.16 -6.14
C VAL A 175 -11.89 -13.55 -6.81
N VAL A 176 -12.01 -12.23 -6.68
CA VAL A 176 -13.01 -11.40 -7.35
C VAL A 176 -12.27 -10.46 -8.30
N HIS A 177 -12.74 -10.37 -9.54
CA HIS A 177 -12.18 -9.45 -10.54
C HIS A 177 -13.06 -8.20 -10.65
N LEU A 178 -12.45 -7.02 -10.57
CA LEU A 178 -13.11 -5.74 -10.84
C LEU A 178 -12.28 -4.97 -11.86
N GLY A 179 -12.68 -5.02 -13.14
CA GLY A 179 -11.84 -4.54 -14.22
C GLY A 179 -10.58 -5.38 -14.35
N GLU A 180 -9.41 -4.72 -14.37
CA GLU A 180 -8.10 -5.38 -14.44
C GLU A 180 -7.58 -5.81 -13.06
N ASP A 181 -8.24 -5.38 -11.98
CA ASP A 181 -7.81 -5.64 -10.62
C ASP A 181 -8.36 -6.96 -10.08
N VAL A 182 -7.55 -7.61 -9.23
CA VAL A 182 -7.86 -8.88 -8.56
C VAL A 182 -7.91 -8.66 -7.06
N PHE A 183 -8.98 -9.14 -6.43
CA PHE A 183 -9.25 -9.02 -5.00
C PHE A 183 -9.52 -10.39 -4.36
N CYS A 184 -9.37 -10.49 -3.04
CA CYS A 184 -9.69 -11.70 -2.31
C CYS A 184 -11.20 -11.82 -2.04
N ALA A 185 -11.75 -13.03 -2.15
CA ALA A 185 -13.15 -13.32 -1.79
C ALA A 185 -13.34 -13.62 -0.28
N ASN A 186 -12.30 -14.08 0.42
CA ASN A 186 -12.34 -14.43 1.84
C ASN A 186 -12.39 -13.20 2.74
N GLU A 187 -12.75 -13.38 4.01
CA GLU A 187 -12.62 -12.34 5.04
C GLU A 187 -11.15 -11.96 5.21
N CYS A 188 -10.77 -10.83 4.63
CA CYS A 188 -9.39 -10.46 4.37
C CYS A 188 -9.32 -8.97 4.02
N ALA A 189 -8.26 -8.29 4.44
CA ALA A 189 -7.95 -6.92 4.03
C ALA A 189 -7.79 -6.78 2.51
N MET A 190 -7.52 -7.87 1.79
CA MET A 190 -7.43 -7.89 0.33
C MET A 190 -8.80 -7.95 -0.39
N ARG A 191 -9.92 -7.89 0.33
CA ARG A 191 -11.23 -7.64 -0.29
C ARG A 191 -11.25 -6.27 -0.96
N ALA A 192 -12.09 -6.11 -1.97
CA ALA A 192 -12.28 -4.83 -2.63
C ALA A 192 -12.82 -3.80 -1.61
N ALA A 193 -12.10 -2.69 -1.47
CA ALA A 193 -12.50 -1.54 -0.66
C ALA A 193 -12.55 -0.31 -1.59
N THR A 194 -13.55 -0.30 -2.48
CA THR A 194 -13.66 0.73 -3.53
C THR A 194 -14.36 2.00 -3.05
N SER A 195 -15.02 1.93 -1.89
CA SER A 195 -15.72 3.02 -1.24
C SER A 195 -15.50 3.00 0.28
N PHE A 196 -15.88 4.09 0.95
CA PHE A 196 -15.89 4.14 2.41
C PHE A 196 -16.82 3.09 3.02
N ASP A 197 -18.00 2.87 2.43
CA ASP A 197 -18.96 1.87 2.91
C ASP A 197 -18.41 0.45 2.82
N ASP A 198 -17.63 0.14 1.77
CA ASP A 198 -16.93 -1.14 1.66
C ASP A 198 -15.94 -1.32 2.81
N LEU A 199 -15.19 -0.27 3.18
CA LEU A 199 -14.24 -0.34 4.30
C LEU A 199 -14.96 -0.55 5.64
N VAL A 200 -16.10 0.10 5.85
CA VAL A 200 -16.94 -0.11 7.05
C VAL A 200 -17.52 -1.52 7.07
N ALA A 201 -17.91 -2.08 5.92
CA ALA A 201 -18.38 -3.46 5.84
C ALA A 201 -17.27 -4.48 6.15
N LEU A 202 -16.00 -4.10 6.01
CA LEU A 202 -14.83 -4.88 6.43
C LEU A 202 -14.50 -4.72 7.91
N ASP A 203 -15.22 -3.87 8.65
CA ASP A 203 -14.91 -3.59 10.05
C ASP A 203 -15.26 -4.71 11.03
N ASP A 204 -15.96 -5.77 10.60
CA ASP A 204 -16.41 -6.86 11.47
C ASP A 204 -15.23 -7.46 12.27
N PRO A 205 -15.22 -7.31 13.61
CA PRO A 205 -14.13 -7.72 14.45
C PRO A 205 -14.28 -9.20 14.78
N SER A 206 -13.67 -10.09 13.99
CA SER A 206 -13.32 -11.38 14.57
C SER A 206 -12.30 -11.12 15.71
N PRO A 207 -12.63 -11.39 16.98
CA PRO A 207 -11.84 -10.94 18.14
C PRO A 207 -10.51 -11.67 18.32
N GLU A 208 -10.23 -12.68 17.49
CA GLU A 208 -9.03 -13.50 17.63
C GLU A 208 -8.00 -13.18 16.55
N ARG A 209 -7.19 -12.16 16.90
CA ARG A 209 -5.83 -11.88 16.40
C ARG A 209 -5.75 -11.11 15.07
N TRP A 210 -4.86 -10.12 15.09
CA TRP A 210 -4.46 -9.23 14.00
C TRP A 210 -3.82 -9.97 12.82
N GLY A 211 -4.61 -10.80 12.13
CA GLY A 211 -4.31 -11.31 10.81
C GLY A 211 -5.11 -10.50 9.80
N PHE A 212 -4.53 -9.42 9.27
CA PHE A 212 -5.18 -8.65 8.20
C PHE A 212 -5.45 -9.51 6.96
N TYR A 213 -4.63 -10.54 6.73
CA TYR A 213 -4.74 -11.41 5.58
C TYR A 213 -5.29 -12.78 5.99
N CYS A 214 -6.22 -13.32 5.19
CA CYS A 214 -6.59 -14.73 5.28
C CYS A 214 -5.37 -15.62 4.95
N GLU A 215 -5.40 -16.90 5.34
CA GLU A 215 -4.28 -17.83 5.14
C GLU A 215 -3.78 -17.88 3.69
N ALA A 216 -4.70 -17.83 2.72
CA ALA A 216 -4.33 -17.81 1.31
C ALA A 216 -3.52 -16.54 0.94
N CYS A 217 -3.93 -15.36 1.42
CA CYS A 217 -3.21 -14.12 1.11
C CYS A 217 -1.89 -14.04 1.89
N GLN A 218 -1.80 -14.67 3.07
CA GLN A 218 -0.52 -14.81 3.77
C GLN A 218 0.49 -15.64 2.97
N ARG A 219 0.06 -16.76 2.39
CA ARG A 219 0.91 -17.60 1.51
C ARG A 219 1.35 -16.85 0.25
N ASP A 220 0.48 -16.03 -0.33
CA ASP A 220 0.83 -15.21 -1.49
C ASP A 220 1.92 -14.19 -1.12
N VAL A 221 1.80 -13.51 0.03
CA VAL A 221 2.84 -12.58 0.53
C VAL A 221 4.16 -13.32 0.79
N GLU A 222 4.11 -14.49 1.44
CA GLU A 222 5.28 -15.34 1.66
C GLU A 222 5.96 -15.69 0.33
N ALA A 223 5.20 -16.10 -0.68
CA ALA A 223 5.71 -16.43 -2.01
C ALA A 223 6.38 -15.24 -2.69
N VAL A 224 5.78 -14.04 -2.62
CA VAL A 224 6.36 -12.81 -3.17
C VAL A 224 7.68 -12.46 -2.47
N PHE A 225 7.74 -12.54 -1.15
CA PHE A 225 8.98 -12.27 -0.43
C PHE A 225 10.05 -13.30 -0.76
N ILE A 226 9.68 -14.59 -0.85
CA ILE A 226 10.63 -15.64 -1.20
C ILE A 226 11.21 -15.44 -2.60
N SER A 227 10.36 -15.18 -3.60
CA SER A 227 10.81 -15.00 -4.98
C SER A 227 11.67 -13.74 -5.13
N THR A 228 11.23 -12.62 -4.56
CA THR A 228 11.87 -11.32 -4.76
C THR A 228 13.17 -11.18 -3.95
N HIS A 229 13.25 -11.76 -2.75
CA HIS A 229 14.42 -11.60 -1.87
C HIS A 229 15.41 -12.76 -1.96
N TYR A 230 14.97 -13.96 -2.33
CA TYR A 230 15.85 -15.13 -2.38
C TYR A 230 16.16 -15.61 -3.80
N GLY A 231 15.57 -14.99 -4.83
CA GLY A 231 15.86 -15.30 -6.23
C GLY A 231 15.47 -16.72 -6.65
N LEU A 232 14.55 -17.34 -5.91
CA LEU A 232 14.00 -18.66 -6.22
C LEU A 232 12.88 -18.48 -7.24
N ASN A 233 13.23 -18.63 -8.53
CA ASN A 233 12.31 -18.83 -9.64
C ASN A 233 12.34 -20.30 -10.08
#